data_AF-A0A1C0A8N8-F1
#
_entry.id   AF-A0A1C0A8N8-F1
#
_cell.length_a   1.000
_cell.length_b   1.000
_cell.length_c   1.000
_cell.angle_alpha   90.00
_cell.angle_beta   90.00
_cell.angle_gamma   90.00
#
_symmetry.space_group_name_H-M   'P 1'
#
loop_
_entity.id
_entity.type
_entity.pdbx_description
1 polymer ?
#
loop_
_entity_poly.entity_id
_entity_poly.type
_entity_poly.pdbx_seq_one_letter_code
_entity_poly.pdbx_strand_id
1 'polypeptide(L)'
;MNKKQIFFEKIVTDEAQVITNKIKSKLKSISIDKVISSDGRSKESPEVCKSGSFVYLLYDKNDKLLYVGETGTSIRKRLKGHGGGSHKGKPWYKRIKTIKYYKGDAKVFDEKKRKFVEQAFSIALNPEFYG
;
A
#
# COMPACT_ATOMS: atom_id res chain seq x y z
N MET A 1 -19.17 9.40 -23.29
CA MET A 1 -18.08 10.20 -22.69
C MET A 1 -17.69 11.33 -23.63
N ASN A 2 -17.60 12.57 -23.17
CA ASN A 2 -17.23 13.68 -24.05
C ASN A 2 -15.69 13.71 -24.28
N LYS A 3 -15.23 14.34 -25.37
CA LYS A 3 -13.80 14.39 -25.73
C LYS A 3 -12.89 15.01 -24.64
N LYS A 4 -13.39 15.99 -23.87
CA LYS A 4 -12.64 16.61 -22.76
C LYS A 4 -12.45 15.64 -21.60
N GLN A 5 -13.46 14.82 -21.31
CA GLN A 5 -13.38 13.79 -20.27
C GLN A 5 -12.32 12.74 -20.63
N ILE A 6 -12.33 12.24 -21.86
CA ILE A 6 -11.33 11.27 -22.36
C ILE A 6 -9.91 11.84 -22.25
N PHE A 7 -9.74 13.11 -22.62
CA PHE A 7 -8.44 13.79 -22.55
C PHE A 7 -7.92 13.90 -21.11
N PHE A 8 -8.78 14.32 -20.17
CA PHE A 8 -8.40 14.45 -18.77
C PHE A 8 -8.08 13.11 -18.11
N GLU A 9 -8.89 12.08 -18.36
CA GLU A 9 -8.64 10.72 -17.87
C GLU A 9 -7.30 10.17 -18.36
N LYS A 10 -6.94 10.45 -19.61
CA LYS A 10 -5.64 10.06 -20.18
C LYS A 10 -4.48 10.73 -19.45
N ILE A 11 -4.54 12.05 -19.24
CA ILE A 11 -3.48 12.78 -18.52
C ILE A 11 -3.28 12.20 -17.12
N VAL A 12 -4.36 12.00 -16.37
CA VAL A 12 -4.28 11.49 -15.00
C VAL A 12 -3.69 10.07 -14.99
N THR A 13 -4.09 9.23 -15.94
CA THR A 13 -3.57 7.86 -16.07
C THR A 13 -2.08 7.84 -16.41
N ASP A 14 -1.65 8.68 -17.35
CA ASP A 14 -0.25 8.77 -17.78
C ASP A 14 0.65 9.24 -16.62
N GLU A 15 0.25 10.28 -15.88
CA GLU A 15 0.98 10.78 -14.72
C GLU A 15 1.03 9.75 -13.58
N ALA A 16 -0.10 9.09 -13.30
CA ALA A 16 -0.17 8.01 -12.31
C ALA A 16 0.79 6.87 -12.66
N GLN A 17 0.92 6.52 -13.94
CA GLN A 17 1.84 5.49 -14.42
C GLN A 17 3.30 5.90 -14.23
N VAL A 18 3.65 7.16 -14.51
CA VAL A 18 5.02 7.68 -14.30
C VAL A 18 5.43 7.59 -12.84
N ILE A 19 4.56 8.05 -11.92
CA ILE A 19 4.81 7.99 -10.47
C ILE A 19 4.95 6.54 -10.02
N THR A 20 4.00 5.69 -10.43
CA THR A 20 3.98 4.26 -10.12
C THR A 20 5.28 3.58 -10.54
N ASN A 21 5.75 3.80 -11.77
CA ASN A 21 6.96 3.16 -12.29
C ASN A 21 8.22 3.57 -11.50
N LYS A 22 8.32 4.84 -11.10
CA LYS A 22 9.46 5.36 -10.31
C LYS A 22 9.54 4.74 -8.92
N ILE A 23 8.40 4.38 -8.32
CA ILE A 23 8.34 3.81 -6.97
C ILE A 23 8.38 2.28 -7.00
N LYS A 24 7.82 1.66 -8.04
CA LYS A 24 7.71 0.18 -8.17
C LYS A 24 9.07 -0.51 -8.07
N SER A 25 10.13 0.07 -8.64
CA SER A 25 11.50 -0.46 -8.56
C SER A 25 12.11 -0.41 -7.15
N LYS A 26 11.53 0.37 -6.24
CA LYS A 26 11.98 0.56 -4.85
C LYS A 26 11.13 -0.21 -3.84
N LEU A 27 10.11 -0.95 -4.31
CA LEU A 27 9.25 -1.73 -3.43
C LEU A 27 10.02 -2.91 -2.84
N LYS A 28 9.93 -3.03 -1.52
CA LYS A 28 10.34 -4.24 -0.79
C LYS A 28 9.15 -5.19 -0.69
N SER A 29 9.41 -6.47 -0.45
CA SER A 29 8.38 -7.50 -0.34
C SER A 29 8.50 -8.25 0.99
N ILE A 30 7.36 -8.61 1.58
CA ILE A 30 7.28 -9.42 2.80
C ILE A 30 5.99 -10.23 2.83
N SER A 31 6.03 -11.43 3.40
CA SER A 31 4.83 -12.24 3.59
C SER A 31 3.95 -11.70 4.72
N ILE A 32 2.63 -11.84 4.56
CA ILE A 32 1.66 -11.48 5.59
C ILE A 32 1.91 -12.23 6.90
N ASP A 33 2.29 -13.50 6.82
CA ASP A 33 2.51 -14.36 7.99
C ASP A 33 3.67 -13.83 8.83
N LYS A 34 4.76 -13.39 8.20
CA LYS A 34 5.90 -12.77 8.89
C LYS A 34 5.50 -11.48 9.60
N VAL A 35 4.64 -10.65 8.99
CA VAL A 35 4.16 -9.42 9.61
C VAL A 35 3.23 -9.69 10.79
N ILE A 36 2.34 -10.67 10.66
CA ILE A 36 1.37 -11.02 11.70
C ILE A 36 2.06 -11.71 12.89
N SER A 37 3.02 -12.60 12.64
CA SER A 37 3.73 -13.34 13.70
C SER A 37 4.76 -12.49 14.45
N SER A 38 5.31 -11.45 13.82
CA SER A 38 6.32 -10.60 14.44
C SER A 38 5.76 -9.79 15.63
N ASP A 39 6.56 -9.67 16.69
CA ASP A 39 6.36 -8.66 17.73
C ASP A 39 6.96 -7.33 17.29
N GLY A 40 6.12 -6.32 17.03
CA GLY A 40 6.57 -4.99 16.62
C GLY A 40 7.36 -4.23 17.69
N ARG A 41 7.42 -4.71 18.94
CA ARG A 41 8.27 -4.15 20.00
C ARG A 41 9.71 -4.63 19.93
N SER A 42 9.96 -5.78 19.30
CA SER A 42 11.31 -6.33 19.16
C SER A 42 12.17 -5.49 18.21
N LYS A 43 13.45 -5.30 18.56
CA LYS A 43 14.43 -4.61 17.71
C LYS A 43 14.65 -5.33 16.38
N GLU A 44 14.54 -6.65 16.36
CA GLU A 44 14.73 -7.50 15.17
C GLU A 44 13.49 -7.56 14.27
N SER A 45 12.37 -6.98 14.72
CA SER A 45 11.14 -7.02 13.95
C SER A 45 11.28 -6.31 12.59
N PRO A 46 10.59 -6.82 11.55
CA PRO A 46 10.56 -6.18 10.24
C PRO A 46 10.16 -4.71 10.35
N GLU A 47 10.72 -3.85 9.51
CA GLU A 47 10.46 -2.41 9.58
C GLU A 47 8.97 -2.05 9.42
N VAL A 48 8.20 -2.87 8.70
CA VAL A 48 6.75 -2.73 8.52
C VAL A 48 5.94 -2.94 9.80
N CYS A 49 6.58 -3.48 10.85
CA CYS A 49 6.00 -3.62 12.18
C CYS A 49 6.24 -2.38 13.05
N LYS A 50 7.15 -1.50 12.64
CA LYS A 50 7.55 -0.28 13.35
C LYS A 50 6.89 0.95 12.73
N SER A 51 6.80 2.04 13.50
CA SER A 51 6.28 3.32 12.99
C SER A 51 7.15 3.86 11.85
N GLY A 52 6.50 4.41 10.83
CA GLY A 52 7.14 4.95 9.64
C GLY A 52 6.11 5.45 8.62
N SER A 53 6.63 6.03 7.54
CA SER A 53 5.81 6.54 6.44
C SER A 53 5.80 5.54 5.29
N PHE A 54 4.65 4.90 5.06
CA PHE A 54 4.53 3.77 4.13
C PHE A 54 3.42 3.96 3.11
N VAL A 55 3.69 3.48 1.90
CA VAL A 55 2.65 3.02 0.97
C VAL A 55 2.84 1.52 0.77
N TYR A 56 1.75 0.76 0.74
CA TYR A 56 1.78 -0.69 0.62
C TYR A 56 0.71 -1.21 -0.33
N LEU A 57 1.03 -2.33 -0.96
CA LEU A 57 0.24 -3.03 -1.94
C LEU A 57 0.07 -4.47 -1.44
N LEU A 58 -1.18 -4.93 -1.37
CA LEU A 58 -1.55 -6.24 -0.85
C LEU A 58 -1.91 -7.15 -2.02
N TYR A 59 -1.25 -8.30 -2.09
CA TYR A 59 -1.42 -9.28 -3.15
C TYR A 59 -1.93 -10.61 -2.60
N ASP A 60 -2.73 -11.31 -3.39
CA ASP A 60 -3.09 -12.70 -3.09
C ASP A 60 -2.02 -13.71 -3.53
N LYS A 61 -2.35 -15.00 -3.40
CA LYS A 61 -1.46 -16.12 -3.76
C LYS A 61 -1.15 -16.21 -5.26
N ASN A 62 -1.94 -15.57 -6.11
CA ASN A 62 -1.80 -15.58 -7.57
C ASN A 62 -1.20 -14.25 -8.08
N ASP A 63 -0.54 -13.48 -7.20
CA ASP A 63 -0.02 -12.13 -7.51
C ASP A 63 -1.08 -11.14 -8.02
N LYS A 64 -2.37 -11.38 -7.73
CA LYS A 64 -3.42 -10.40 -8.01
C LYS A 64 -3.37 -9.28 -6.99
N LEU A 65 -3.30 -8.03 -7.45
CA LEU A 65 -3.37 -6.86 -6.58
C LEU A 65 -4.77 -6.72 -5.99
N LEU A 66 -4.86 -6.86 -4.67
CA LEU A 66 -6.11 -6.75 -3.92
C LEU A 66 -6.38 -5.31 -3.52
N TYR A 67 -5.38 -4.63 -2.97
CA TYR A 67 -5.60 -3.36 -2.26
C TYR A 67 -4.31 -2.54 -2.24
N VAL A 68 -4.46 -1.23 -2.31
CA VAL A 68 -3.39 -0.25 -2.09
C VAL A 68 -3.77 0.58 -0.87
N GLY A 69 -2.80 0.83 0.01
CA GLY A 69 -3.03 1.68 1.17
C GLY A 69 -1.80 2.46 1.59
N GLU A 70 -2.01 3.47 2.43
CA GLU A 70 -0.95 4.21 3.10
C GLU A 70 -1.03 4.12 4.63
N THR A 71 0.07 4.45 5.31
CA THR A 71 0.05 4.75 6.74
C THR A 71 1.26 5.59 7.18
N GLY A 72 1.05 6.48 8.15
CA GLY A 72 2.11 7.14 8.93
C GLY A 72 2.48 6.39 10.23
N THR A 73 1.95 5.18 10.44
CA THR A 73 2.26 4.34 11.60
C THR A 73 2.97 3.06 11.15
N SER A 74 2.41 1.87 11.36
CA SER A 74 2.99 0.63 10.84
C SER A 74 1.97 -0.15 10.04
N ILE A 75 2.42 -0.85 9.01
CA ILE A 75 1.57 -1.72 8.20
C ILE A 75 0.98 -2.82 9.10
N ARG A 76 1.77 -3.36 10.04
CA ARG A 76 1.28 -4.32 11.04
C ARG A 76 0.11 -3.77 11.84
N LYS A 77 0.12 -2.50 12.26
CA LYS A 77 -0.99 -1.90 13.01
C LYS A 77 -2.26 -1.83 12.16
N ARG A 78 -2.13 -1.45 10.88
CA ARG A 78 -3.25 -1.44 9.92
C ARG A 78 -3.85 -2.83 9.68
N LEU A 79 -3.00 -3.86 9.65
CA LEU A 79 -3.41 -5.25 9.39
C LEU A 79 -3.90 -6.00 10.64
N LYS A 80 -3.25 -5.85 11.79
CA LYS A 80 -3.45 -6.71 12.98
C LYS A 80 -3.93 -5.97 14.23
N GLY A 81 -3.74 -4.65 14.34
CA GLY A 81 -3.79 -3.87 15.59
C GLY A 81 -4.73 -4.41 16.69
N HIS A 82 -4.24 -4.46 17.94
CA HIS A 82 -4.96 -4.96 19.13
C HIS A 82 -6.41 -4.44 19.13
N GLY A 83 -7.38 -5.31 18.85
CA GLY A 83 -8.82 -4.95 18.75
C GLY A 83 -9.47 -5.10 17.37
N GLY A 84 -8.70 -5.36 16.30
CA GLY A 84 -9.25 -5.57 14.96
C GLY A 84 -8.84 -4.47 14.00
N GLY A 85 -7.53 -4.37 13.71
CA GLY A 85 -6.96 -3.41 12.76
C GLY A 85 -7.84 -3.21 11.53
N SER A 86 -7.88 -1.98 10.98
CA SER A 86 -8.87 -1.49 10.01
C SER A 86 -9.16 -2.43 8.83
N HIS A 87 -8.24 -3.35 8.54
CA HIS A 87 -8.33 -4.32 7.46
C HIS A 87 -8.82 -5.72 7.87
N LYS A 88 -8.69 -6.15 9.14
CA LYS A 88 -8.95 -7.53 9.59
C LYS A 88 -10.38 -8.01 9.29
N GLY A 89 -11.35 -7.09 9.29
CA GLY A 89 -12.77 -7.39 8.97
C GLY A 89 -13.12 -7.35 7.48
N LYS A 90 -12.17 -7.01 6.60
CA LYS A 90 -12.45 -6.88 5.17
C LYS A 90 -12.42 -8.25 4.48
N PRO A 91 -13.33 -8.51 3.51
CA PRO A 91 -13.38 -9.81 2.80
C PRO A 91 -12.05 -10.22 2.17
N TRP A 92 -11.29 -9.23 1.69
CA TRP A 92 -10.00 -9.43 1.05
C TRP A 92 -8.85 -9.73 2.00
N TYR A 93 -9.00 -9.49 3.31
CA TYR A 93 -7.91 -9.68 4.27
C TYR A 93 -7.40 -11.11 4.32
N LYS A 94 -8.32 -12.09 4.29
CA LYS A 94 -7.98 -13.52 4.30
C LYS A 94 -7.26 -13.97 3.02
N ARG A 95 -7.33 -13.18 1.96
CA ARG A 95 -6.72 -13.48 0.66
C ARG A 95 -5.27 -13.02 0.56
N ILE A 96 -4.86 -12.08 1.42
CA ILE A 96 -3.50 -11.51 1.37
C ILE A 96 -2.47 -12.62 1.60
N LYS A 97 -1.42 -12.62 0.80
CA LYS A 97 -0.21 -13.45 0.99
C LYS A 97 1.05 -12.63 0.99
N THR A 98 1.13 -11.65 0.09
CA THR A 98 2.32 -10.83 -0.08
C THR A 98 1.98 -9.37 0.11
N ILE A 99 2.85 -8.66 0.81
CA ILE A 99 2.81 -7.21 0.98
C ILE A 99 4.03 -6.66 0.26
N LYS A 100 3.81 -5.84 -0.77
CA LYS A 100 4.87 -4.99 -1.34
C LYS A 100 4.74 -3.60 -0.73
N TYR A 101 5.85 -2.97 -0.38
CA TYR A 101 5.79 -1.68 0.29
C TYR A 101 6.98 -0.78 -0.03
N TYR A 102 6.72 0.53 0.02
CA TYR A 102 7.73 1.57 0.02
C TYR A 102 7.72 2.26 1.38
N LYS A 103 8.91 2.49 1.95
CA LYS A 103 9.10 3.29 3.17
C LYS A 103 9.86 4.56 2.81
N GLY A 104 9.25 5.71 3.04
CA GLY A 104 9.90 7.01 2.86
C GLY A 104 10.36 7.62 4.19
N ASP A 105 11.21 8.64 4.11
CA ASP A 105 11.50 9.54 5.24
C ASP A 105 10.22 10.29 5.62
N ALA A 106 9.79 10.22 6.88
CA ALA A 106 8.56 10.86 7.35
C ALA A 106 8.56 12.40 7.24
N LYS A 107 9.74 13.05 7.21
CA LYS A 107 9.85 14.51 7.03
C LYS A 107 9.53 14.94 5.60
N VAL A 108 9.92 14.11 4.63
CA VAL A 108 9.74 14.41 3.20
C VAL A 108 8.48 13.76 2.66
N PHE A 109 8.22 12.51 3.04
CA PHE A 109 7.10 11.69 2.63
C PHE A 109 5.98 11.79 3.67
N ASP A 110 5.36 12.97 3.75
CA ASP A 110 4.22 13.23 4.64
C ASP A 110 2.92 12.55 4.17
N GLU A 111 1.83 12.77 4.91
CA GLU A 111 0.52 12.19 4.59
C GLU A 111 -0.02 12.59 3.21
N LYS A 112 0.13 13.86 2.81
CA LYS A 112 -0.36 14.33 1.52
C LYS A 112 0.34 13.60 0.38
N LYS A 113 1.66 13.45 0.48
CA LYS A 113 2.46 12.74 -0.52
C LYS A 113 2.20 11.23 -0.51
N ARG A 114 1.99 10.63 0.66
CA ARG A 114 1.56 9.23 0.76
C ARG A 114 0.24 8.98 0.06
N LYS A 115 -0.79 9.80 0.35
CA LYS A 115 -2.10 9.72 -0.31
C LYS A 115 -1.99 9.93 -1.81
N PHE A 116 -1.20 10.91 -2.25
CA PHE A 116 -0.95 11.13 -3.68
C PHE A 116 -0.37 9.88 -4.37
N VAL A 117 0.62 9.23 -3.74
CA VAL A 117 1.22 8.00 -4.25
C VAL A 117 0.24 6.81 -4.21
N GLU A 118 -0.54 6.66 -3.14
CA GLU A 118 -1.61 5.66 -3.04
C GLU A 118 -2.63 5.80 -4.17
N GLN A 119 -3.06 7.04 -4.47
CA GLN A 119 -3.96 7.34 -5.58
C GLN A 119 -3.32 7.00 -6.93
N ALA A 120 -2.06 7.38 -7.16
CA ALA A 120 -1.34 7.03 -8.38
C ALA A 120 -1.27 5.51 -8.60
N PHE A 121 -0.95 4.74 -7.55
CA PHE A 121 -0.97 3.28 -7.63
C PHE A 121 -2.37 2.73 -7.90
N SER A 122 -3.40 3.29 -7.28
CA SER A 122 -4.78 2.84 -7.45
C SER A 122 -5.28 3.05 -8.87
N ILE A 123 -4.96 4.21 -9.47
CA ILE A 123 -5.31 4.55 -10.86
C ILE A 123 -4.51 3.66 -11.83
N ALA A 124 -3.20 3.55 -11.64
CA ALA A 124 -2.33 2.85 -12.59
C ALA A 124 -2.46 1.32 -12.55
N LEU A 125 -2.76 0.74 -11.38
CA LEU A 125 -2.76 -0.71 -11.19
C LEU A 125 -4.15 -1.31 -10.99
N ASN A 126 -5.19 -0.49 -10.85
CA ASN A 126 -6.59 -0.89 -10.74
C ASN A 126 -6.80 -2.08 -9.75
N PRO A 127 -6.54 -1.89 -8.44
CA PRO A 127 -6.69 -2.95 -7.45
C PRO A 127 -8.14 -3.47 -7.40
N GLU A 128 -8.32 -4.74 -7.04
CA GLU A 128 -9.67 -5.31 -6.94
C GLU A 128 -10.55 -4.59 -5.90
N PHE A 129 -9.94 -4.07 -4.84
CA PHE A 129 -10.60 -3.31 -3.80
C PHE A 129 -9.95 -1.94 -3.64
N TYR A 130 -10.81 -0.94 -3.52
CA TYR A 130 -10.42 0.44 -3.26
C TYR A 130 -10.49 0.76 -1.76
N GLY A 131 -9.61 1.66 -1.29
CA GLY A 131 -9.44 2.03 0.12
C GLY A 131 -10.05 3.33 0.53
#